data_AF-A0A7S1ACR3-F1
#
_entry.id   AF-A0A7S1ACR3-F1
#
_cell.length_a   1.000
_cell.length_b   1.000
_cell.length_c   1.000
_cell.angle_alpha   90.00
_cell.angle_beta   90.00
_cell.angle_gamma   90.00
#
_symmetry.space_group_name_H-M   'P 1'
#
loop_
_entity.id
_entity.type
_entity.pdbx_description
1 polymer ?
#
loop_
_entity_poly.entity_id
_entity_poly.type
_entity_poly.pdbx_seq_one_letter_code
_entity_poly.pdbx_strand_id
1 'polypeptide(L)'
;GSKLGLEEVLCTHGPFHLVLLMAGTNDLSTRCAEDIFSSLQHLHEVCNLRGVPSVALAIPHSLATSRAGKHHDRRQTTNALLAAEAEVCVGMTFVDTEDIVPWGAGYPRWDDDGLHFAPEGSRALGEGLSPYVALVF
;
A
#
# COMPACT_ATOMS: atom_id res chain seq x y z
N GLY A 1 18.68 15.43 0.75
CA GLY A 1 17.60 16.14 1.46
C GLY A 1 17.19 15.32 2.66
N SER A 2 16.80 15.97 3.77
CA SER A 2 16.16 15.28 4.88
C SER A 2 14.88 14.60 4.38
N LYS A 3 14.60 13.38 4.83
CA LYS A 3 13.31 12.72 4.58
C LYS A 3 12.31 13.35 5.56
N LEU A 4 11.25 13.96 5.05
CA LEU A 4 10.15 14.50 5.86
C LEU A 4 9.22 13.36 6.29
N GLY A 5 8.59 13.52 7.46
CA GLY A 5 7.51 12.63 7.90
C GLY A 5 6.20 12.94 7.17
N LEU A 6 5.27 11.99 7.14
CA LEU A 6 3.97 12.16 6.46
C LEU A 6 3.20 13.38 6.99
N GLU A 7 3.16 13.56 8.32
CA GLU A 7 2.47 14.70 8.94
C GLU A 7 3.05 16.05 8.47
N GLU A 8 4.37 16.17 8.43
CA GLU A 8 5.05 17.36 7.97
C GLU A 8 4.75 17.63 6.49
N VAL A 9 4.73 16.59 5.65
CA VAL A 9 4.35 16.71 4.23
C VAL A 9 2.92 17.22 4.09
N LEU A 10 1.96 16.64 4.82
CA LEU A 10 0.56 17.07 4.77
C LEU A 10 0.39 18.53 5.18
N CYS A 11 1.14 18.99 6.19
CA CYS A 11 1.02 20.36 6.70
C CYS A 11 1.70 21.40 5.83
N THR A 12 2.84 21.07 5.22
CA THR A 12 3.72 22.04 4.54
C THR A 12 3.55 22.06 3.03
N HIS A 13 3.11 20.94 2.43
CA HIS A 13 2.99 20.78 0.98
C HIS A 13 1.55 20.59 0.50
N GLY A 14 0.58 20.62 1.42
CA GLY A 14 -0.84 20.56 1.09
C GLY A 14 -1.39 21.83 0.40
N PRO A 15 -2.70 21.86 0.11
CA PRO A 15 -3.68 20.86 0.50
C PRO A 15 -3.61 19.59 -0.37
N PHE A 16 -3.71 18.43 0.28
CA PHE A 16 -3.92 17.15 -0.39
C PHE A 16 -5.36 16.71 -0.19
N HIS A 17 -5.96 16.11 -1.22
CA HIS A 17 -7.33 15.60 -1.16
C HIS A 17 -7.36 14.09 -0.85
N LEU A 18 -6.25 13.38 -1.07
CA LEU A 18 -6.14 11.94 -0.89
C LEU A 18 -4.68 11.57 -0.64
N VAL A 19 -4.45 10.54 0.17
CA VAL A 19 -3.15 9.86 0.30
C VAL A 19 -3.26 8.41 -0.14
N LEU A 20 -2.35 7.96 -1.01
CA LEU A 20 -2.19 6.54 -1.35
C LEU A 20 -1.06 5.96 -0.49
N LEU A 21 -1.36 4.98 0.35
CA LEU A 21 -0.40 4.32 1.24
C LEU A 21 -0.04 2.95 0.67
N MET A 22 1.14 2.83 0.05
CA MET A 22 1.72 1.55 -0.37
C MET A 22 3.07 1.38 0.31
N ALA A 23 3.08 0.66 1.42
CA ALA A 23 4.26 0.40 2.24
C ALA A 23 4.15 -0.95 2.92
N GLY A 24 5.28 -1.46 3.43
CA GLY A 24 5.34 -2.73 4.17
C GLY A 24 6.13 -3.84 3.47
N THR A 25 6.41 -3.74 2.16
CA THR A 25 7.15 -4.80 1.43
C THR A 25 8.52 -5.09 2.04
N ASN A 26 9.26 -4.05 2.43
CA ASN A 26 10.58 -4.20 3.06
C ASN A 26 10.45 -4.72 4.50
N ASP A 27 9.43 -4.27 5.23
CA ASP A 27 9.16 -4.64 6.61
C ASP A 27 8.86 -6.13 6.79
N LEU A 28 8.33 -6.80 5.75
CA LEU A 28 8.09 -8.26 5.75
C LEU A 28 9.33 -9.07 6.14
N SER A 29 10.53 -8.51 5.95
CA SER A 29 11.79 -9.16 6.29
C SER A 29 12.10 -9.13 7.79
N THR A 30 11.75 -8.06 8.49
CA THR A 30 12.23 -7.80 9.86
C THR A 30 11.13 -7.71 10.91
N ARG A 31 9.87 -7.46 10.52
CA ARG A 31 8.75 -7.20 11.44
C ARG A 31 7.68 -8.27 11.37
N CYS A 32 6.88 -8.41 12.42
CA CYS A 32 5.68 -9.24 12.38
C CYS A 32 4.51 -8.49 11.72
N ALA A 33 3.45 -9.21 11.37
CA ALA A 33 2.35 -8.65 10.59
C ALA A 33 1.61 -7.53 11.35
N GLU A 34 1.47 -7.70 12.66
CA GLU A 34 0.77 -6.79 13.58
C GLU A 34 1.52 -5.47 13.72
N ASP A 35 2.86 -5.52 13.81
CA ASP A 35 3.71 -4.33 13.87
C ASP A 35 3.65 -3.51 12.57
N ILE A 36 3.62 -4.19 11.42
CA ILE A 36 3.49 -3.55 10.11
C ILE A 36 2.11 -2.90 10.02
N PHE A 37 1.05 -3.67 10.33
CA PHE A 37 -0.32 -3.16 10.34
C PHE A 37 -0.47 -1.94 11.26
N SER A 38 -0.01 -2.01 12.51
CA SER A 38 -0.08 -0.90 13.46
C SER A 38 0.62 0.36 12.93
N SER A 39 1.75 0.21 12.23
CA SER A 39 2.45 1.35 11.62
C SER A 39 1.63 1.96 10.48
N LEU A 40 1.01 1.14 9.63
CA LEU A 40 0.17 1.60 8.51
C LEU A 40 -1.14 2.23 8.99
N GLN A 41 -1.76 1.66 10.03
CA GLN A 41 -2.93 2.23 10.71
C GLN A 41 -2.59 3.62 11.26
N HIS A 42 -1.43 3.77 11.90
CA HIS A 42 -1.00 5.08 12.40
C HIS A 42 -0.78 6.10 11.27
N LEU A 43 -0.28 5.69 10.10
CA LEU A 43 -0.19 6.59 8.94
C LEU A 43 -1.58 7.04 8.46
N HIS A 44 -2.57 6.14 8.47
CA HIS A 44 -3.96 6.51 8.18
C HIS A 44 -4.50 7.51 9.22
N GLU A 45 -4.29 7.27 10.51
CA GLU A 45 -4.70 8.20 11.58
C GLU A 45 -4.13 9.60 11.37
N VAL A 46 -2.84 9.69 11.00
CA VAL A 46 -2.19 10.97 10.70
C VAL A 46 -2.89 11.68 9.53
N CYS A 47 -3.28 10.97 8.47
CA CYS A 47 -4.06 11.54 7.37
C CYS A 47 -5.43 12.04 7.85
N ASN A 48 -6.14 11.21 8.62
CA ASN A 48 -7.49 11.47 9.09
C ASN A 48 -7.54 12.69 10.05
N LEU A 49 -6.56 12.82 10.95
CA LEU A 49 -6.39 14.00 11.81
C LEU A 49 -6.20 15.30 11.04
N ARG A 50 -5.78 15.23 9.77
CA ARG A 50 -5.65 16.37 8.86
C ARG A 50 -6.84 16.51 7.90
N GLY A 51 -7.89 15.71 8.08
CA GLY A 51 -9.08 15.69 7.23
C GLY A 51 -8.82 15.15 5.82
N VAL A 52 -7.74 14.38 5.63
CA VAL A 52 -7.37 13.81 4.34
C VAL A 52 -7.69 12.31 4.35
N PRO A 53 -8.61 11.82 3.50
CA PRO A 53 -8.84 10.39 3.37
C PRO A 53 -7.62 9.67 2.78
N SER A 54 -7.52 8.37 3.02
CA SER A 54 -6.42 7.56 2.46
C SER A 54 -6.88 6.25 1.86
N VAL A 55 -6.20 5.83 0.80
CA VAL A 55 -6.31 4.48 0.25
C VAL A 55 -5.12 3.66 0.73
N ALA A 56 -5.36 2.59 1.48
CA ALA A 56 -4.38 1.57 1.79
C ALA A 56 -4.29 0.58 0.64
N LEU A 57 -3.13 0.57 -0.01
CA LEU A 57 -2.80 -0.38 -1.05
C LEU A 57 -2.22 -1.63 -0.40
N ALA A 58 -2.75 -2.80 -0.75
CA ALA A 58 -2.22 -4.07 -0.29
C ALA A 58 -0.71 -4.15 -0.55
N ILE A 59 0.02 -4.82 0.35
CA ILE A 59 1.43 -5.14 0.09
C ILE A 59 1.44 -6.12 -1.09
N PRO A 60 2.04 -5.75 -2.25
CA PRO A 60 1.98 -6.59 -3.43
C PRO A 60 2.70 -7.92 -3.21
N HIS A 61 2.30 -8.95 -3.96
CA HIS A 61 3.14 -10.14 -4.10
C HIS A 61 4.52 -9.79 -4.69
N SER A 62 5.48 -10.67 -4.44
CA SER A 62 6.86 -10.56 -4.88
C SER A 62 7.51 -11.94 -4.88
N LEU A 63 8.72 -12.05 -5.41
CA LEU A 63 9.48 -13.30 -5.37
C LEU A 63 9.62 -13.82 -3.93
N ALA A 64 9.84 -12.93 -2.97
CA ALA A 64 9.97 -13.26 -1.55
C ALA A 64 8.67 -13.82 -0.92
N THR A 65 7.49 -13.43 -1.44
CA THR A 65 6.18 -13.86 -0.93
C THR A 65 5.52 -14.93 -1.80
N SER A 66 6.15 -15.30 -2.92
CA SER A 66 5.66 -16.29 -3.89
C SER A 66 5.69 -17.73 -3.38
N ARG A 67 6.45 -18.00 -2.31
CA ARG A 67 6.55 -19.31 -1.67
C ARG A 67 6.03 -19.23 -0.25
N ALA A 68 5.38 -20.31 0.21
CA ALA A 68 4.95 -20.45 1.59
C ALA A 68 6.12 -20.22 2.56
N GLY A 69 5.86 -19.50 3.63
CA GLY A 69 6.87 -19.11 4.62
C GLY A 69 6.61 -17.73 5.21
N LYS A 70 7.52 -17.27 6.07
CA LYS A 70 7.29 -16.10 6.92
C LYS A 70 6.90 -14.83 6.15
N HIS A 71 7.51 -14.54 5.00
CA HIS A 71 7.17 -13.36 4.21
C HIS A 71 5.75 -13.46 3.63
N HIS A 72 5.37 -14.65 3.15
CA HIS A 72 4.03 -14.92 2.63
C HIS A 72 2.97 -14.76 3.73
N ASP A 73 3.18 -15.42 4.88
CA ASP A 73 2.24 -15.40 6.00
C ASP A 73 2.09 -13.97 6.54
N ARG A 74 3.20 -13.25 6.74
CA ARG A 74 3.19 -11.86 7.19
C ARG A 74 2.43 -10.95 6.22
N ARG A 75 2.68 -11.08 4.91
CA ARG A 75 1.98 -10.30 3.88
C ARG A 75 0.47 -10.56 3.95
N GLN A 76 0.07 -11.83 3.96
CA GLN A 76 -1.35 -12.21 4.01
C GLN A 76 -2.03 -11.67 5.28
N THR A 77 -1.42 -11.86 6.45
CA THR A 77 -1.97 -11.35 7.70
C THR A 77 -2.05 -9.82 7.70
N THR A 78 -1.01 -9.10 7.29
CA THR A 78 -1.04 -7.63 7.23
C THR A 78 -2.11 -7.13 6.26
N ASN A 79 -2.21 -7.70 5.05
CA ASN A 79 -3.23 -7.29 4.08
C ASN A 79 -4.65 -7.59 4.58
N ALA A 80 -4.86 -8.72 5.24
CA ALA A 80 -6.16 -9.06 5.84
C ALA A 80 -6.56 -8.08 6.96
N LEU A 81 -5.60 -7.67 7.81
CA LEU A 81 -5.84 -6.66 8.85
C LEU A 81 -6.18 -5.29 8.24
N LEU A 82 -5.45 -4.86 7.19
CA LEU A 82 -5.74 -3.61 6.48
C LEU A 82 -7.13 -3.61 5.83
N ALA A 83 -7.51 -4.72 5.21
CA ALA A 83 -8.84 -4.88 4.62
C ALA A 83 -9.93 -4.79 5.69
N ALA A 84 -9.77 -5.51 6.81
CA ALA A 84 -10.72 -5.47 7.92
C ALA A 84 -10.84 -4.07 8.56
N GLU A 85 -9.73 -3.35 8.69
CA GLU A 85 -9.72 -1.98 9.22
C GLU A 85 -10.48 -1.01 8.30
N ALA A 86 -10.30 -1.13 6.97
CA ALA A 86 -10.97 -0.24 6.02
C ALA A 86 -12.50 -0.40 6.00
N GLU A 87 -13.03 -1.56 6.43
CA GLU A 87 -14.49 -1.76 6.57
C GLU A 87 -15.10 -0.97 7.73
N VAL A 88 -14.30 -0.63 8.75
CA VAL A 88 -14.78 0.03 9.98
C VAL A 88 -14.26 1.45 10.14
N CYS A 89 -13.15 1.80 9.47
CA CYS A 89 -12.49 3.07 9.63
C CYS A 89 -12.92 4.09 8.56
N VAL A 90 -13.65 5.12 9.00
CA VAL A 90 -14.16 6.18 8.11
C VAL A 90 -13.00 6.93 7.46
N GLY A 91 -13.07 7.08 6.13
CA GLY A 91 -12.04 7.77 5.35
C GLY A 91 -10.86 6.89 4.97
N MET A 92 -10.91 5.60 5.28
CA MET A 92 -9.98 4.59 4.78
C MET A 92 -10.64 3.77 3.66
N THR A 93 -9.90 3.49 2.60
CA THR A 93 -10.31 2.53 1.56
C THR A 93 -9.18 1.53 1.36
N PHE A 94 -9.50 0.24 1.29
CA PHE A 94 -8.52 -0.79 0.96
C PHE A 94 -8.64 -1.16 -0.52
N VAL A 95 -7.49 -1.29 -1.20
CA VAL A 95 -7.41 -1.78 -2.58
C VAL A 95 -6.40 -2.91 -2.64
N ASP A 96 -6.85 -4.07 -3.10
CA ASP A 96 -5.94 -5.16 -3.40
C ASP A 96 -5.18 -4.86 -4.70
N THR A 97 -3.87 -4.66 -4.57
CA THR A 97 -3.00 -4.37 -5.71
C THR A 97 -2.93 -5.53 -6.71
N GLU A 98 -3.23 -6.75 -6.28
CA GLU A 98 -3.19 -7.93 -7.16
C GLU A 98 -4.36 -8.00 -8.13
N ASP A 99 -5.49 -7.36 -7.80
CA ASP A 99 -6.61 -7.21 -8.71
C ASP A 99 -6.24 -6.31 -9.91
N ILE A 100 -5.21 -5.46 -9.76
CA ILE A 100 -4.76 -4.52 -10.77
C ILE A 100 -3.48 -5.02 -11.48
N VAL A 101 -2.48 -5.38 -10.70
CA VAL A 101 -1.17 -5.86 -11.16
C VAL A 101 -0.87 -7.21 -10.53
N PRO A 102 -1.46 -8.31 -11.05
CA PRO A 102 -1.24 -9.63 -10.50
C PRO A 102 0.22 -10.03 -10.59
N TRP A 103 0.71 -10.73 -9.57
CA TRP A 103 2.03 -11.35 -9.59
C TRP A 103 2.02 -12.63 -10.43
N GLY A 104 2.99 -12.77 -11.32
CA GLY A 104 3.20 -14.00 -12.07
C GLY A 104 4.58 -14.00 -12.72
N ALA A 105 5.28 -15.12 -12.60
CA ALA A 105 6.56 -15.30 -13.27
C ALA A 105 6.36 -15.15 -14.79
N GLY A 106 7.10 -14.22 -15.41
CA GLY A 106 7.03 -13.98 -16.86
C GLY A 106 6.01 -12.94 -17.33
N TYR A 107 5.37 -12.19 -16.43
CA TYR A 107 4.53 -11.06 -16.83
C TYR A 107 5.39 -9.79 -17.01
N PRO A 108 5.18 -9.00 -18.08
CA PRO A 108 6.00 -7.81 -18.39
C PRO A 108 5.82 -6.65 -17.41
N ARG A 109 4.95 -6.81 -16.40
CA ARG A 109 4.61 -5.78 -15.40
C ARG A 109 5.53 -5.77 -14.19
N TRP A 110 6.40 -6.77 -14.06
CA TRP A 110 7.37 -6.88 -12.97
C TRP A 110 8.79 -6.80 -13.52
N ASP A 111 9.68 -6.16 -12.78
CA ASP A 111 11.09 -6.11 -13.10
C ASP A 111 11.75 -7.47 -12.82
N ASP A 112 12.91 -7.73 -13.43
CA ASP A 112 13.63 -9.00 -13.31
C ASP A 112 14.20 -9.24 -11.90
N ASP A 113 14.18 -8.21 -11.04
CA ASP A 113 14.57 -8.32 -9.63
C ASP A 113 13.54 -9.03 -8.75
N GLY A 114 12.35 -9.28 -9.30
CA GLY A 114 11.26 -9.99 -8.65
C GLY A 114 10.66 -9.25 -7.45
N LEU A 115 10.81 -7.92 -7.37
CA LEU A 115 10.29 -7.08 -6.30
C LEU A 115 9.60 -5.83 -6.81
N HIS A 116 10.20 -5.14 -7.78
CA HIS A 116 9.69 -3.87 -8.27
C HIS A 116 8.79 -4.06 -9.49
N PHE A 117 7.89 -3.11 -9.69
CA PHE A 117 7.14 -3.01 -10.93
C PHE A 117 8.08 -2.56 -12.07
N ALA A 118 7.93 -3.18 -13.23
CA ALA A 118 8.44 -2.61 -14.47
C ALA A 118 7.64 -1.34 -14.82
N PRO A 119 8.12 -0.47 -15.73
CA PRO A 119 7.38 0.73 -16.13
C PRO A 119 5.93 0.47 -16.57
N GLU A 120 5.69 -0.66 -17.26
CA GLU A 120 4.35 -1.08 -17.64
C GLU A 120 3.47 -1.45 -16.44
N GLY A 121 4.04 -2.08 -15.41
CA GLY A 121 3.34 -2.40 -14.16
C GLY A 121 2.96 -1.14 -13.39
N SER A 122 3.86 -0.17 -13.28
CA SER A 122 3.53 1.12 -12.65
C SER A 122 2.42 1.86 -13.39
N ARG A 123 2.42 1.82 -14.74
CA ARG A 123 1.33 2.39 -15.54
C ARG A 123 0.00 1.66 -15.29
N ALA A 124 0.01 0.33 -15.33
CA ALA A 124 -1.19 -0.47 -15.07
C ALA A 124 -1.75 -0.23 -13.66
N LEU A 125 -0.88 -0.10 -12.66
CA LEU A 125 -1.27 0.27 -11.30
C LEU A 125 -1.96 1.65 -11.28
N GLY A 126 -1.36 2.67 -11.91
CA GLY A 126 -1.94 4.00 -11.98
C GLY A 126 -3.31 4.04 -12.67
N GLU A 127 -3.45 3.34 -13.80
CA GLU A 127 -4.72 3.22 -14.54
C GLU A 127 -5.80 2.51 -13.69
N GLY A 128 -5.44 1.40 -13.03
CA GLY A 128 -6.37 0.66 -12.19
C GLY A 128 -6.74 1.34 -10.87
N LEU A 129 -5.88 2.24 -10.37
CA LEU A 129 -6.18 3.08 -9.20
C LEU A 129 -7.09 4.27 -9.53
N SER A 130 -7.15 4.68 -10.80
CA SER A 130 -7.93 5.85 -11.22
C SER A 130 -9.39 5.86 -10.76
N PRO A 131 -10.15 4.74 -10.78
CA PRO A 131 -11.53 4.74 -10.29
C PRO A 131 -11.65 5.07 -8.80
N TYR A 132 -10.69 4.64 -7.97
CA TYR A 132 -10.68 4.93 -6.53
C TYR A 132 -10.32 6.39 -6.24
N VAL A 133 -9.43 6.96 -7.05
CA VAL A 133 -9.06 8.38 -6.94
C VAL A 133 -10.19 9.28 -7.43
N ALA A 134 -10.88 8.89 -8.50
CA ALA A 134 -11.97 9.68 -9.09
C ALA A 134 -13.16 9.86 -8.14
N LEU A 135 -13.39 8.94 -7.20
CA LEU A 135 -14.47 9.06 -6.20
C LEU A 135 -14.22 10.15 -5.14
N VAL A 136 -13.00 10.72 -5.09
CA VAL A 136 -12.62 11.76 -4.12
C VAL A 136 -12.86 13.17 -4.67
N PHE A 137 -13.09 13.32 -5.98
CA PHE A 137 -13.27 14.61 -6.68
C PHE A 137 -14.63 14.71 -7.37
#